data_AF-A0A4Y1ZTB5-F1
#
_entry.id   AF-A0A4Y1ZTB5-F1
#
_cell.length_a   1.000
_cell.length_b   1.000
_cell.length_c   1.000
_cell.angle_alpha   90.00
_cell.angle_beta   90.00
_cell.angle_gamma   90.00
#
_symmetry.space_group_name_H-M   'P 1'
#
loop_
_entity.id
_entity.type
_entity.pdbx_description
1 polymer ?
#
loop_
_entity_poly.entity_id
_entity_poly.type
_entity_poly.pdbx_seq_one_letter_code
_entity_poly.pdbx_strand_id
1 'polypeptide(L)'
;MCLQAERDPEQHAKVRNLIMLDGSPALRTAYTGKQKLYFMSDSDVEDEAQALCSYVLQFLDINTMEFTKELKSLPSPADRVKKSVEKISATYNNLQSEDLTLAFDLYYKKFLMSLKYMPRYKLKKEITLIKASDSVDMTRNISESYDLEKICDGKITVHTVEGTHNTFILEKGAKEVSDLLSDIFSH
;
A
#
# COMPACT_ATOMS: atom_id res chain seq x y z
N MET A 1 -2.39 -1.10 -13.83
CA MET A 1 -3.41 -0.02 -13.89
C MET A 1 -3.32 0.82 -15.16
N CYS A 2 -2.35 1.71 -15.39
CA CYS A 2 -2.33 2.54 -16.63
C CYS A 2 -2.29 1.71 -17.92
N LEU A 3 -1.42 0.71 -18.02
CA LEU A 3 -1.38 -0.21 -19.17
C LEU A 3 -2.64 -1.08 -19.32
N GLN A 4 -3.45 -1.22 -18.27
CA GLN A 4 -4.71 -1.98 -18.33
C GLN A 4 -5.87 -1.08 -18.74
N ALA A 5 -5.92 0.16 -18.22
CA ALA A 5 -6.87 1.16 -18.68
C ALA A 5 -6.73 1.40 -20.19
N GLU A 6 -5.50 1.45 -20.71
CA GLU A 6 -5.28 1.77 -22.14
C GLU A 6 -5.36 0.57 -23.09
N ARG A 7 -5.64 -0.63 -22.58
CA ARG A 7 -5.89 -1.81 -23.43
C ARG A 7 -7.29 -1.82 -24.04
N ASP A 8 -8.21 -1.07 -23.45
CA ASP A 8 -9.56 -0.87 -23.96
C ASP A 8 -9.85 0.63 -24.12
N PRO A 9 -9.34 1.25 -25.19
CA PRO A 9 -9.50 2.69 -25.42
C PRO A 9 -10.95 3.10 -25.72
N GLU A 10 -11.85 2.16 -25.98
CA GLU A 10 -13.29 2.43 -26.13
C GLU A 10 -13.98 2.59 -24.77
N GLN A 11 -13.52 1.87 -23.75
CA GLN A 11 -14.07 1.95 -22.40
C GLN A 11 -13.32 2.90 -21.46
N HIS A 12 -12.10 3.29 -21.80
CA HIS A 12 -11.24 4.06 -20.91
C HIS A 12 -10.52 5.21 -21.61
N ALA A 13 -10.57 6.39 -20.97
CA ALA A 13 -9.87 7.56 -21.46
C ALA A 13 -8.34 7.34 -21.49
N LYS A 14 -7.69 7.91 -22.51
CA LYS A 14 -6.23 7.92 -22.62
C LYS A 14 -5.61 8.62 -21.40
N VAL A 15 -4.68 7.95 -20.74
CA VAL A 15 -3.92 8.49 -19.60
C VAL A 15 -2.94 9.53 -20.15
N ARG A 16 -3.12 10.81 -19.80
CA ARG A 16 -2.19 11.88 -20.20
C ARG A 16 -0.94 11.90 -19.33
N ASN A 17 -1.14 11.99 -18.02
CA ASN A 17 -0.08 12.07 -17.02
C ASN A 17 -0.20 10.91 -16.03
N LEU A 18 0.92 10.25 -15.71
CA LEU A 18 1.02 9.32 -14.60
C LEU A 18 1.89 9.95 -13.51
N ILE A 19 1.26 10.32 -12.41
CA ILE A 19 1.91 10.93 -11.26
C ILE A 19 1.86 9.95 -10.10
N MET A 20 3.02 9.67 -9.51
CA MET A 20 3.19 8.75 -8.39
C MET A 20 3.59 9.55 -7.16
N LEU A 21 2.78 9.46 -6.11
CA LEU A 21 3.07 10.10 -4.83
C LEU A 21 3.73 9.07 -3.91
N ASP A 22 5.01 9.28 -3.62
CA ASP A 22 5.87 8.49 -2.74
C ASP A 22 5.68 6.98 -2.85
N GLY A 23 5.63 6.47 -4.10
CA GLY A 23 5.23 5.11 -4.38
C GLY A 23 5.77 4.56 -5.69
N SER A 24 6.08 3.26 -5.70
CA SER A 24 6.35 2.49 -6.92
C SER A 24 6.05 1.01 -6.71
N PRO A 25 5.95 0.19 -7.78
CA PRO A 25 5.83 -1.26 -7.63
C PRO A 25 7.00 -1.91 -6.88
N ALA A 26 8.22 -1.41 -7.06
CA ALA A 26 9.39 -1.91 -6.36
C ALA A 26 9.34 -1.56 -4.87
N LEU A 27 8.97 -0.31 -4.54
CA LEU A 27 8.79 0.10 -3.15
C LEU A 27 7.72 -0.77 -2.48
N ARG A 28 6.57 -0.98 -3.14
CA ARG A 28 5.53 -1.85 -2.59
C ARG A 28 6.05 -3.27 -2.36
N THR A 29 6.80 -3.83 -3.31
CA THR A 29 7.43 -5.15 -3.20
C THR A 29 8.43 -5.21 -2.05
N ALA A 30 9.21 -4.16 -1.81
CA ALA A 30 10.16 -4.10 -0.70
C ALA A 30 9.43 -4.13 0.66
N TYR A 31 8.35 -3.36 0.80
CA TYR A 31 7.51 -3.40 2.00
C TYR A 31 6.84 -4.76 2.20
N THR A 32 6.28 -5.33 1.15
CA THR A 32 5.56 -6.60 1.25
C THR A 32 6.50 -7.80 1.24
N GLY A 33 7.76 -7.67 0.85
CA GLY A 33 8.74 -8.77 0.83
C GLY A 33 9.07 -9.29 2.23
N LYS A 34 9.18 -8.40 3.22
CA LYS A 34 9.31 -8.81 4.63
C LYS A 34 8.04 -9.49 5.12
N GLN A 35 6.88 -9.04 4.65
CA GLN A 35 5.58 -9.61 4.96
C GLN A 35 5.32 -10.92 4.17
N LYS A 36 5.91 -11.15 2.99
CA LYS A 36 5.77 -12.41 2.22
C LYS A 36 6.21 -13.63 3.01
N LEU A 37 7.28 -13.49 3.81
CA LEU A 37 7.77 -14.55 4.69
C LEU A 37 6.73 -15.00 5.73
N TYR A 38 5.73 -14.16 5.97
CA TYR A 38 4.71 -14.29 6.99
C TYR A 38 3.31 -14.62 6.43
N PHE A 39 3.11 -14.44 5.12
CA PHE A 39 1.80 -14.50 4.44
C PHE A 39 1.77 -15.43 3.22
N MET A 40 2.80 -16.24 3.08
CA MET A 40 2.89 -17.31 2.10
C MET A 40 3.42 -18.55 2.80
N SER A 41 2.89 -18.81 4.00
CA SER A 41 3.14 -20.09 4.67
C SER A 41 2.32 -21.18 3.97
N ASP A 42 2.64 -22.45 4.24
CA ASP A 42 1.83 -23.57 3.76
C ASP A 42 0.47 -23.69 4.49
N SER A 43 0.07 -22.69 5.29
CA SER A 43 -1.09 -22.72 6.17
C SER A 43 -1.93 -21.43 6.08
N ASP A 44 -3.09 -21.51 5.43
CA ASP A 44 -4.07 -20.41 5.34
C ASP A 44 -4.41 -19.79 6.70
N VAL A 45 -4.47 -20.62 7.76
CA VAL A 45 -4.75 -20.18 9.13
C VAL A 45 -3.65 -19.26 9.70
N GLU A 46 -2.39 -19.49 9.34
CA GLU A 46 -1.27 -18.66 9.79
C GLU A 46 -1.33 -17.30 9.08
N ASP A 47 -1.49 -17.34 7.76
CA ASP A 47 -1.57 -16.15 6.92
C ASP A 47 -2.76 -15.27 7.34
N GLU A 48 -3.93 -15.85 7.64
CA GLU A 48 -5.09 -15.10 8.16
C GLU A 48 -4.80 -14.48 9.53
N ALA A 49 -4.25 -15.26 10.47
CA ALA A 49 -3.96 -14.77 11.81
C ALA A 49 -2.95 -13.61 11.79
N GLN A 50 -1.92 -13.71 10.95
CA GLN A 50 -0.92 -12.66 10.81
C GLN A 50 -1.50 -11.39 10.18
N ALA A 51 -2.49 -11.52 9.29
CA ALA A 51 -3.14 -10.40 8.60
C ALA A 51 -3.94 -9.61 9.60
N LEU A 52 -4.69 -10.33 10.42
CA LEU A 52 -5.48 -9.79 11.51
C LEU A 52 -4.61 -9.12 12.57
N CYS A 53 -3.47 -9.72 12.95
CA CYS A 53 -2.51 -9.06 13.84
C CYS A 53 -2.00 -7.74 13.25
N SER A 54 -1.60 -7.74 11.97
CA SER A 54 -1.14 -6.53 11.27
C SER A 54 -2.23 -5.47 11.11
N TYR A 55 -3.48 -5.91 10.97
CA TYR A 55 -4.64 -5.04 10.93
C TYR A 55 -4.92 -4.40 12.29
N VAL A 56 -4.96 -5.20 13.37
CA VAL A 56 -5.19 -4.72 14.74
C VAL A 56 -4.09 -3.76 15.20
N LEU A 57 -2.83 -4.00 14.82
CA LEU A 57 -1.69 -3.13 15.12
C LEU A 57 -1.84 -1.70 14.57
N GLN A 58 -2.69 -1.48 13.57
CA GLN A 58 -2.98 -0.13 13.07
C GLN A 58 -3.84 0.69 14.04
N PHE A 59 -4.51 0.02 14.99
CA PHE A 59 -5.40 0.62 15.98
C PHE A 59 -4.82 0.54 17.39
N LEU A 60 -4.19 -0.58 17.74
CA LEU A 60 -3.81 -0.92 19.10
C LEU A 60 -2.39 -1.46 19.16
N ASP A 61 -1.65 -1.14 20.21
CA ASP A 61 -0.45 -1.89 20.55
C ASP A 61 -0.85 -3.24 21.16
N ILE A 62 -0.35 -4.34 20.58
CA ILE A 62 -0.71 -5.71 20.98
C ILE A 62 0.51 -6.61 21.07
N ASN A 63 0.47 -7.59 21.98
CA ASN A 63 1.40 -8.70 21.94
C ASN A 63 1.06 -9.61 20.75
N THR A 64 1.80 -9.45 19.65
CA THR A 64 1.56 -10.17 18.40
C THR A 64 1.67 -11.68 18.55
N MET A 65 2.61 -12.18 19.37
CA MET A 65 2.80 -13.61 19.55
C MET A 65 1.60 -14.26 20.25
N GLU A 66 1.12 -13.64 21.33
CA GLU A 66 -0.04 -14.12 22.08
C GLU A 66 -1.31 -14.04 21.24
N PHE A 67 -1.51 -12.92 20.54
CA PHE A 67 -2.71 -12.71 19.76
C PHE A 67 -2.77 -13.63 18.52
N THR A 68 -1.64 -13.86 17.84
CA THR A 68 -1.58 -14.87 16.76
C THR A 68 -1.94 -16.26 17.30
N LYS A 69 -1.42 -16.65 18.47
CA LYS A 69 -1.76 -17.95 19.08
C LYS A 69 -3.25 -18.06 19.40
N GLU A 70 -3.86 -16.99 19.90
CA GLU A 70 -5.31 -16.91 20.14
C GLU A 70 -6.09 -17.10 18.84
N LEU A 71 -5.78 -16.33 17.80
CA LEU A 71 -6.46 -16.41 16.50
C LEU A 71 -6.34 -17.80 15.85
N LYS A 72 -5.16 -18.43 15.94
CA LYS A 72 -4.94 -19.79 15.40
C LYS A 72 -5.75 -20.87 16.12
N SER A 73 -6.16 -20.63 17.37
CA SER A 73 -6.99 -21.58 18.12
C SER A 73 -8.48 -21.51 17.76
N LEU A 74 -8.89 -20.45 17.05
CA LEU A 74 -10.28 -20.27 16.61
C LEU A 74 -10.60 -21.15 15.40
N PRO A 75 -11.84 -21.68 15.32
CA PRO A 75 -12.16 -22.75 14.37
C PRO A 75 -12.41 -22.23 12.95
N SER A 76 -12.75 -20.95 12.77
CA SER A 76 -13.07 -20.39 11.45
C SER A 76 -12.44 -19.01 11.21
N PRO A 77 -12.25 -18.62 9.94
CA PRO A 77 -11.84 -17.26 9.58
C PRO A 77 -12.79 -16.19 10.13
N ALA A 78 -14.10 -16.46 10.11
CA ALA A 78 -15.11 -15.54 10.63
C ALA A 78 -14.94 -15.28 12.13
N ASP A 79 -14.62 -16.33 12.91
CA ASP A 79 -14.37 -16.18 14.34
C ASP A 79 -13.10 -15.36 14.61
N ARG A 80 -12.06 -15.54 13.80
CA ARG A 80 -10.82 -14.74 13.90
C ARG A 80 -11.07 -13.27 13.62
N VAL A 81 -11.80 -12.95 12.55
CA VAL A 81 -12.19 -11.58 12.23
C VAL A 81 -13.03 -10.98 13.36
N LYS A 82 -14.05 -11.70 13.83
CA LYS A 82 -14.89 -11.26 14.94
C LYS A 82 -14.06 -10.95 16.18
N LYS A 83 -13.13 -11.84 16.56
CA LYS A 83 -12.24 -11.64 17.71
C LYS A 83 -11.39 -10.38 17.58
N SER A 84 -10.83 -10.12 16.39
CA SER A 84 -10.04 -8.92 16.11
C SER A 84 -10.88 -7.64 16.15
N VAL A 85 -12.09 -7.68 15.59
CA VAL A 85 -13.03 -6.55 15.63
C VAL A 85 -13.44 -6.24 17.06
N GLU A 86 -13.83 -7.26 17.84
CA GLU A 86 -14.15 -7.09 19.27
C GLU A 86 -12.98 -6.48 20.04
N LYS A 87 -11.75 -6.88 19.74
CA LYS A 87 -10.55 -6.32 20.38
C LYS A 87 -10.36 -4.84 20.07
N ILE A 88 -10.58 -4.41 18.82
CA ILE A 88 -10.53 -2.98 18.43
C ILE A 88 -11.69 -2.21 19.07
N SER A 89 -12.91 -2.73 18.98
CA SER A 89 -14.12 -2.08 19.50
C SER A 89 -14.12 -1.92 21.02
N ALA A 90 -13.39 -2.78 21.76
CA ALA A 90 -13.20 -2.63 23.20
C ALA A 90 -12.48 -1.32 23.59
N THR A 91 -11.64 -0.78 22.71
CA THR A 91 -10.95 0.51 22.91
C THR A 91 -11.63 1.64 22.14
N TYR A 92 -12.07 1.37 20.90
CA TYR A 92 -12.70 2.35 20.00
C TYR A 92 -14.19 2.03 19.80
N ASN A 93 -14.98 2.27 20.84
CA ASN A 93 -16.41 1.95 20.87
C ASN A 93 -17.28 2.75 19.90
N ASN A 94 -16.73 3.81 19.29
CA ASN A 94 -17.40 4.64 18.30
C ASN A 94 -17.29 4.07 16.87
N LEU A 95 -16.40 3.10 16.64
CA LEU A 95 -16.25 2.43 15.35
C LEU A 95 -17.26 1.29 15.22
N GLN A 96 -17.96 1.25 14.08
CA GLN A 96 -18.94 0.20 13.80
C GLN A 96 -18.25 -1.12 13.48
N SER A 97 -18.72 -2.22 14.05
CA SER A 97 -18.13 -3.55 13.85
C SER A 97 -18.21 -4.01 12.39
N GLU A 98 -19.28 -3.63 11.68
CA GLU A 98 -19.49 -3.91 10.27
C GLU A 98 -18.42 -3.22 9.40
N ASP A 99 -18.10 -1.95 9.70
CA ASP A 99 -17.08 -1.19 8.99
C ASP A 99 -15.68 -1.75 9.23
N LEU A 100 -15.37 -2.15 10.48
CA LEU A 100 -14.09 -2.81 10.80
C LEU A 100 -13.94 -4.15 10.07
N THR A 101 -15.01 -4.94 10.02
CA THR A 101 -15.05 -6.22 9.30
C THR A 101 -14.81 -6.01 7.80
N LEU A 102 -15.53 -5.07 7.19
CA LEU A 102 -15.38 -4.73 5.77
C LEU A 102 -13.99 -4.17 5.46
N ALA A 103 -13.47 -3.29 6.33
CA ALA A 103 -12.15 -2.72 6.18
C ALA A 103 -11.05 -3.80 6.22
N PHE A 104 -11.18 -4.79 7.10
CA PHE A 104 -10.26 -5.94 7.11
C PHE A 104 -10.32 -6.74 5.80
N ASP A 105 -11.51 -7.09 5.32
CA ASP A 105 -11.66 -7.84 4.06
C ASP A 105 -11.01 -7.11 2.88
N LEU A 106 -11.26 -5.80 2.75
CA LEU A 106 -10.66 -4.97 1.73
C LEU A 106 -9.15 -4.82 1.91
N TYR A 107 -8.67 -4.66 3.14
CA TYR A 107 -7.26 -4.60 3.49
C TYR A 107 -6.53 -5.87 3.04
N TYR A 108 -7.06 -7.04 3.43
CA TYR A 108 -6.47 -8.34 3.11
C TYR A 108 -6.44 -8.58 1.60
N LYS A 109 -7.55 -8.32 0.89
CA LYS A 109 -7.61 -8.41 -0.58
C LYS A 109 -6.60 -7.48 -1.26
N LYS A 110 -6.52 -6.20 -0.85
CA LYS A 110 -5.54 -5.24 -1.38
C LYS A 110 -4.11 -5.71 -1.16
N PHE A 111 -3.84 -6.25 0.02
CA PHE A 111 -2.53 -6.80 0.36
C PHE A 111 -2.18 -7.99 -0.56
N LEU A 112 -3.05 -9.00 -0.68
CA LEU A 112 -2.84 -10.14 -1.58
C LEU A 112 -2.63 -9.73 -3.04
N MET A 113 -3.40 -8.75 -3.52
CA MET A 113 -3.22 -8.20 -4.87
C MET A 113 -1.83 -7.56 -5.02
N SER A 114 -1.38 -6.81 -4.01
CA SER A 114 -0.06 -6.17 -4.03
C SER A 114 1.09 -7.17 -4.00
N LEU A 115 0.93 -8.32 -3.32
CA LEU A 115 1.91 -9.40 -3.29
C LEU A 115 2.13 -10.08 -4.65
N LYS A 116 1.04 -10.19 -5.43
CA LYS A 116 1.00 -10.87 -6.72
C LYS A 116 1.28 -9.92 -7.89
N TYR A 117 1.28 -8.61 -7.65
CA TYR A 117 1.46 -7.63 -8.72
C TYR A 117 2.90 -7.61 -9.22
N MET A 118 3.07 -7.96 -10.50
CA MET A 118 4.32 -7.80 -11.23
C MET A 118 4.01 -7.17 -12.59
N PRO A 119 4.63 -6.01 -12.93
CA PRO A 119 4.52 -5.44 -14.26
C PRO A 119 5.01 -6.44 -15.32
N ARG A 120 4.13 -6.83 -16.24
CA ARG A 120 4.46 -7.77 -17.35
C ARG A 120 5.06 -7.07 -18.57
N TYR A 121 4.82 -5.78 -18.69
CA TYR A 121 5.26 -4.96 -19.81
C TYR A 121 5.80 -3.64 -19.27
N LYS A 122 6.80 -3.10 -19.96
CA LYS A 122 7.29 -1.77 -19.64
C LYS A 122 6.29 -0.71 -20.09
N LEU A 123 6.08 0.28 -19.23
CA LEU A 123 5.30 1.46 -19.57
C LEU A 123 6.12 2.34 -20.53
N LYS A 124 5.51 2.84 -21.61
CA LYS A 124 6.16 3.75 -22.56
C LYS A 124 5.62 5.18 -22.43
N LYS A 125 5.46 5.63 -21.19
CA LYS A 125 4.85 6.92 -20.86
C LYS A 125 5.70 7.68 -19.87
N GLU A 126 5.56 8.99 -19.90
CA GLU A 126 6.20 9.82 -18.91
C GLU A 126 5.60 9.55 -17.53
N ILE A 127 6.47 9.47 -16.53
CA ILE A 127 6.09 9.33 -15.12
C ILE A 127 6.68 10.51 -14.36
N THR A 128 5.86 11.15 -13.54
CA THR A 128 6.35 12.07 -12.51
C THR A 128 6.24 11.38 -11.16
N LEU A 129 7.37 11.19 -10.48
CA LEU A 129 7.44 10.74 -9.09
C LEU A 129 7.62 11.96 -8.19
N ILE A 130 6.72 12.17 -7.24
CA ILE A 130 6.87 13.14 -6.16
C ILE A 130 7.09 12.35 -4.88
N LYS A 131 8.33 12.29 -4.38
CA LYS A 131 8.73 11.48 -3.23
C LYS A 131 8.97 12.32 -1.98
N ALA A 132 8.83 11.69 -0.82
CA ALA A 132 9.20 12.27 0.46
C ALA A 132 10.74 12.36 0.60
N SER A 133 11.23 13.38 1.31
CA SER A 133 12.66 13.53 1.61
C SER A 133 13.16 12.45 2.58
N ASP A 134 12.33 12.12 3.56
CA ASP A 134 12.68 11.19 4.63
C ASP A 134 12.37 9.79 4.14
N SER A 135 13.39 9.24 3.49
CA SER A 135 13.35 7.92 2.89
C SER A 135 13.19 6.87 3.99
N VAL A 136 12.18 6.00 3.88
CA VAL A 136 12.03 4.87 4.81
C VAL A 136 13.19 3.88 4.66
N ASP A 137 13.48 3.07 5.67
CA ASP A 137 14.55 2.05 5.57
C ASP A 137 14.43 1.12 4.35
N MET A 138 13.21 0.92 3.85
CA MET A 138 12.92 0.08 2.68
C MET A 138 13.40 0.69 1.37
N THR A 139 13.65 2.01 1.30
CA THR A 139 14.13 2.67 0.08
C THR A 139 15.66 2.61 -0.04
N ARG A 140 16.39 2.13 0.97
CA ARG A 140 17.86 2.05 0.93
C ARG A 140 18.39 1.16 -0.20
N ASN A 141 17.58 0.21 -0.66
CA ASN A 141 17.94 -0.77 -1.70
C ASN A 141 17.24 -0.52 -3.05
N ILE A 142 16.58 0.63 -3.23
CA ILE A 142 15.96 1.00 -4.50
C ILE A 142 16.58 2.30 -5.01
N SER A 143 16.51 2.53 -6.32
CA SER A 143 17.06 3.74 -6.92
C SER A 143 16.31 5.02 -6.48
N GLU A 144 16.87 6.18 -6.82
CA GLU A 144 16.24 7.49 -6.54
C GLU A 144 14.85 7.64 -7.17
N SER A 145 14.63 7.01 -8.33
CA SER A 145 13.35 6.91 -9.04
C SER A 145 12.50 5.73 -8.57
N TYR A 146 12.81 5.12 -7.43
CA TYR A 146 12.11 3.96 -6.87
C TYR A 146 12.01 2.80 -7.87
N ASP A 147 13.09 2.53 -8.60
CA ASP A 147 13.22 1.49 -9.63
C ASP A 147 12.22 1.60 -10.79
N LEU A 148 11.59 2.76 -11.00
CA LEU A 148 10.65 2.96 -12.10
C LEU A 148 11.30 2.76 -13.47
N GLU A 149 12.60 3.03 -13.61
CA GLU A 149 13.41 2.81 -14.82
C GLU A 149 13.49 1.32 -15.22
N LYS A 150 13.27 0.40 -14.28
CA LYS A 150 13.21 -1.04 -14.59
C LYS A 150 11.92 -1.43 -15.30
N ILE A 151 10.86 -0.65 -15.12
CA ILE A 151 9.49 -0.96 -15.57
C ILE A 151 8.88 0.10 -16.49
N CYS A 152 9.64 1.16 -16.82
CA CYS A 152 9.23 2.24 -17.70
C CYS A 152 10.36 2.61 -18.66
N ASP A 153 10.06 2.67 -19.96
CA ASP A 153 10.97 3.18 -21.00
C ASP A 153 10.70 4.66 -21.34
N GLY A 154 9.66 5.27 -20.76
CA GLY A 154 9.38 6.69 -20.91
C GLY A 154 10.23 7.56 -20.00
N LYS A 155 10.16 8.89 -20.19
CA LYS A 155 10.85 9.86 -19.33
C LYS A 155 10.36 9.73 -17.88
N ILE A 156 11.28 9.72 -16.93
CA ILE A 156 10.96 9.73 -15.49
C ILE A 156 11.46 11.05 -14.92
N THR A 157 10.55 11.84 -14.35
CA THR A 157 10.85 13.08 -13.64
C THR A 157 10.65 12.83 -12.15
N VAL A 158 11.63 13.22 -11.32
CA VAL A 158 11.57 13.02 -9.86
C VAL A 158 11.61 14.37 -9.16
N HIS A 159 10.66 14.59 -8.26
CA HIS A 159 10.61 15.70 -7.32
C HIS A 159 10.70 15.16 -5.89
N THR A 160 11.34 15.91 -4.99
CA THR A 160 11.42 15.56 -3.57
C THR A 160 10.76 16.67 -2.76
N VAL A 161 9.84 16.30 -1.88
CA VAL A 161 9.14 17.20 -0.96
C VAL A 161 9.52 16.84 0.47
N GLU A 162 9.74 17.86 1.31
CA GLU A 162 10.14 17.70 2.70
C GLU A 162 9.10 16.91 3.52
N GLY A 163 9.58 15.93 4.29
CA GLY A 163 8.78 15.14 5.21
C GLY A 163 8.92 13.63 5.02
N THR A 164 8.10 12.88 5.74
CA THR A 164 7.97 11.42 5.69
C THR A 164 6.91 10.98 4.70
N HIS A 165 6.79 9.67 4.45
CA HIS A 165 5.71 9.06 3.66
C HIS A 165 4.31 9.57 4.03
N ASN A 166 4.08 9.91 5.31
CA ASN A 166 2.78 10.37 5.79
C ASN A 166 2.66 11.90 5.82
N THR A 167 3.78 12.63 5.88
CA THR A 167 3.77 14.07 6.18
C THR A 167 4.11 14.95 4.99
N PHE A 168 4.73 14.43 3.93
CA PHE A 168 5.06 15.22 2.71
C PHE A 168 3.82 15.75 1.97
N ILE A 169 2.64 15.22 2.27
CA ILE A 169 1.33 15.64 1.73
C ILE A 169 0.49 16.43 2.74
N LEU A 170 1.10 16.91 3.82
CA LEU A 170 0.45 17.72 4.84
C LEU A 170 1.03 19.14 4.86
N GLU A 171 0.22 20.10 5.32
CA GLU A 171 0.64 21.49 5.55
C GLU A 171 1.46 22.09 4.39
N LYS A 172 2.72 22.47 4.65
CA LYS A 172 3.65 23.03 3.66
C LYS A 172 3.91 22.05 2.51
N GLY A 173 4.07 20.76 2.81
CA GLY A 173 4.29 19.72 1.81
C GLY A 173 3.08 19.55 0.88
N ALA A 174 1.86 19.63 1.43
CA ALA A 174 0.63 19.63 0.62
C ALA A 174 0.60 20.79 -0.39
N LYS A 175 1.02 21.99 0.04
CA LYS A 175 1.12 23.16 -0.83
C LYS A 175 2.16 22.94 -1.94
N GLU A 176 3.34 22.44 -1.60
CA GLU A 176 4.41 22.18 -2.56
C GLU A 176 4.01 21.12 -3.60
N VAL A 177 3.39 20.02 -3.16
CA VAL A 177 2.81 19.02 -4.06
C VAL A 177 1.76 19.65 -4.96
N SER A 178 0.88 20.50 -4.43
CA SER A 178 -0.14 21.20 -5.23
C SER A 178 0.46 22.14 -6.28
N ASP A 179 1.52 22.87 -5.95
CA ASP A 179 2.23 23.75 -6.88
C ASP A 179 2.85 22.91 -8.03
N LEU A 180 3.52 21.80 -7.70
CA LEU A 180 4.07 20.86 -8.69
C LEU A 180 2.99 20.27 -9.61
N LEU A 181 1.85 19.87 -9.04
CA LEU A 181 0.73 19.36 -9.83
C LEU A 181 0.19 20.44 -10.79
N SER A 182 0.07 21.69 -10.33
CA SER A 182 -0.41 22.80 -11.13
C SER A 182 0.51 23.08 -12.32
N ASP A 183 1.82 23.03 -12.13
CA ASP A 183 2.80 23.19 -13.19
C ASP A 183 2.70 22.07 -14.23
N ILE A 184 2.53 20.81 -13.79
CA ILE A 184 2.38 19.64 -14.67
C ILE A 184 1.12 19.73 -15.53
N PHE A 185 0.01 20.26 -14.99
CA PHE A 185 -1.26 20.38 -15.72
C PHE A 185 -1.38 21.67 -16.54
N SER A 186 -0.45 22.61 -16.41
CA SER A 186 -0.43 23.86 -17.18
C SER A 186 0.17 23.69 -18.59
N HIS A 187 0.69 22.51 -18.91
CA HIS A 187 1.31 22.14 -20.20
C HIS A 187 0.71 20.85 -20.76
#